data_AF-A0A2N3V779-F1
#
_entry.id   AF-A0A2N3V779-F1
#
_cell.length_a   1.000
_cell.length_b   1.000
_cell.length_c   1.000
_cell.angle_alpha   90.00
_cell.angle_beta   90.00
_cell.angle_gamma   90.00
#
_symmetry.space_group_name_H-M   'P 1'
#
loop_
_entity.id
_entity.type
_entity.pdbx_description
1 polymer ?
#
loop_
_entity_poly.entity_id
_entity_poly.type
_entity_poly.pdbx_seq_one_letter_code
_entity_poly.pdbx_strand_id
1 'polypeptide(L)'
;MMQAVCGVAGASDPVLSAAHELATLHERREQQIPGDTSEIDWARARLVCEIDRWVVIRSPTPATSAPMHTESIGAVVDRMAHFAALTYRALACGAESQLRAAQQRLHELACGYDDLITEVATGARRLPDGLDTDPPESDGTQQVREIPRNE
;
A
#
# COMPACT_ATOMS: atom_id res chain seq x y z
N MET A 1 18.93 -14.28 7.17
CA MET A 1 18.69 -13.34 6.05
C MET A 1 18.65 -14.06 4.68
N MET A 2 18.04 -15.26 4.62
CA MET A 2 17.73 -16.00 3.38
C MET A 2 16.67 -17.10 3.68
N GLN A 3 15.72 -16.82 4.58
CA GLN A 3 14.66 -17.78 4.96
C GLN A 3 13.25 -17.28 4.64
N ALA A 4 13.06 -16.01 4.30
CA ALA A 4 11.80 -15.52 3.71
C ALA A 4 11.65 -15.91 2.23
N VAL A 5 12.73 -16.37 1.58
CA VAL A 5 12.73 -16.83 0.17
C VAL A 5 12.38 -18.32 0.05
N CYS A 6 12.52 -19.11 1.12
CA CYS A 6 12.19 -20.54 1.13
C CYS A 6 10.85 -20.75 1.85
N GLY A 7 9.76 -20.54 1.11
CA GLY A 7 8.40 -20.54 1.63
C GLY A 7 8.06 -21.72 2.54
N VAL A 8 7.98 -21.44 3.85
CA VAL A 8 7.22 -22.24 4.80
C VAL A 8 6.61 -21.30 5.86
N ALA A 9 5.49 -20.69 5.53
CA ALA A 9 4.43 -20.35 6.48
C ALA A 9 3.11 -20.57 5.76
N GLY A 10 2.27 -21.45 6.32
CA GLY A 10 1.13 -22.05 5.65
C GLY A 10 0.09 -21.04 5.12
N ALA A 11 -0.54 -21.44 4.02
CA ALA A 11 -1.54 -20.70 3.23
C ALA A 11 -0.96 -19.44 2.58
N SER A 12 -0.79 -19.51 1.25
CA SER A 12 -0.52 -18.41 0.30
C SER A 12 -0.47 -17.03 0.96
N ASP A 13 0.72 -16.51 1.24
CA ASP A 13 0.88 -15.17 1.82
C ASP A 13 0.16 -14.16 0.91
N PRO A 14 -0.97 -13.58 1.35
CA PRO A 14 -1.80 -12.74 0.51
C PRO A 14 -1.05 -11.46 0.11
N VAL A 15 -0.04 -11.04 0.87
CA VAL A 15 0.82 -9.91 0.50
C VAL A 15 1.74 -10.32 -0.65
N LEU A 16 2.33 -11.52 -0.63
CA LEU A 16 3.12 -12.01 -1.76
C LEU A 16 2.28 -12.22 -3.01
N SER A 17 1.04 -12.73 -2.87
CA SER A 17 0.10 -12.87 -3.98
C SER A 17 -0.28 -11.50 -4.57
N ALA A 18 -0.62 -10.54 -3.72
CA ALA A 18 -0.97 -9.18 -4.16
C ALA A 18 0.24 -8.47 -4.78
N ALA A 19 1.45 -8.63 -4.23
CA ALA A 19 2.67 -8.08 -4.80
C ALA A 19 2.97 -8.64 -6.20
N HIS A 20 2.74 -9.94 -6.42
CA HIS A 20 2.87 -10.56 -7.72
C HIS A 20 1.84 -10.01 -8.73
N GLU A 21 0.60 -9.83 -8.30
CA GLU A 21 -0.45 -9.24 -9.14
C GLU A 21 -0.15 -7.77 -9.49
N LEU A 22 0.32 -6.99 -8.52
CA LEU A 22 0.81 -5.62 -8.72
C LEU A 22 1.94 -5.58 -9.78
N ALA A 23 2.91 -6.49 -9.71
CA ALA A 23 4.00 -6.55 -10.68
C ALA A 23 3.47 -6.84 -12.10
N THR A 24 2.52 -7.77 -12.21
CA THR A 24 1.84 -8.09 -13.48
C THR A 24 1.07 -6.88 -14.04
N LEU A 25 0.40 -6.12 -13.17
CA LEU A 25 -0.29 -4.88 -13.55
C LEU A 25 0.70 -3.82 -14.05
N HIS A 26 1.85 -3.66 -13.40
CA HIS A 26 2.92 -2.76 -13.86
C HIS A 26 3.47 -3.18 -15.23
N GLU A 27 3.72 -4.47 -15.46
CA GLU A 27 4.16 -4.97 -16.77
C GLU A 27 3.16 -4.65 -17.87
N ARG A 28 1.85 -4.85 -17.61
CA ARG A 28 0.78 -4.51 -18.57
C ARG A 28 0.70 -3.01 -18.83
N ARG A 29 0.83 -2.20 -17.77
CA ARG A 29 0.79 -0.74 -17.86
C ARG A 29 1.85 -0.20 -18.81
N GLU A 30 3.05 -0.75 -18.73
CA GLU A 30 4.18 -0.32 -19.55
C GLU A 30 4.05 -0.73 -21.03
N GLN A 31 3.15 -1.66 -21.36
CA GLN A 31 2.84 -2.05 -22.73
C GLN A 31 1.70 -1.21 -23.35
N GLN A 32 0.95 -0.47 -22.52
CA GLN A 32 -0.19 0.33 -22.97
C GLN A 32 0.23 1.74 -23.40
N ILE A 33 -0.61 2.35 -24.22
CA ILE A 33 -0.47 3.73 -24.64
C ILE A 33 -0.81 4.65 -23.44
N PRO A 34 -0.02 5.70 -23.18
CA PRO A 34 -0.34 6.68 -22.14
C PRO A 34 -1.76 7.24 -22.33
N GLY A 35 -2.63 7.01 -21.35
CA GLY A 35 -4.04 7.45 -21.37
C GLY A 35 -5.07 6.32 -21.26
N ASP A 36 -4.69 5.07 -21.50
CA ASP A 36 -5.60 3.89 -21.39
C ASP A 36 -5.33 3.04 -20.13
N THR A 37 -4.55 3.58 -19.18
CA THR A 37 -4.09 2.84 -18.00
C THR A 37 -5.04 2.93 -16.81
N SER A 38 -6.18 3.63 -16.95
CA SER A 38 -7.06 3.95 -15.82
C SER A 38 -7.60 2.71 -15.10
N GLU A 39 -7.96 1.66 -15.83
CA GLU A 39 -8.40 0.39 -15.23
C GLU A 39 -7.27 -0.30 -14.45
N ILE A 40 -6.04 -0.25 -14.99
CA ILE A 40 -4.85 -0.80 -14.32
C ILE A 40 -4.52 0.00 -13.06
N ASP A 41 -4.59 1.34 -13.14
CA ASP A 41 -4.32 2.24 -12.03
C ASP A 41 -5.36 2.03 -10.91
N TRP A 42 -6.62 1.77 -11.24
CA TRP A 42 -7.67 1.43 -10.28
C TRP A 42 -7.45 0.05 -9.64
N ALA A 43 -7.12 -0.97 -10.44
CA ALA A 43 -6.82 -2.31 -9.92
C ALA A 43 -5.61 -2.29 -8.95
N ARG A 44 -4.58 -1.50 -9.28
CA ARG A 44 -3.41 -1.29 -8.44
C ARG A 44 -3.78 -0.65 -7.10
N ALA A 45 -4.55 0.44 -7.13
CA ALA A 45 -5.01 1.12 -5.92
C ALA A 45 -5.85 0.20 -5.03
N ARG A 46 -6.70 -0.65 -5.63
CA ARG A 46 -7.51 -1.63 -4.89
C ARG A 46 -6.63 -2.65 -4.15
N LEU A 47 -5.62 -3.22 -4.81
CA LEU A 47 -4.69 -4.18 -4.19
C LEU A 47 -3.86 -3.53 -3.07
N VAL A 48 -3.43 -2.29 -3.24
CA VAL A 48 -2.77 -1.50 -2.19
C VAL A 48 -3.65 -1.40 -0.95
N CYS A 49 -4.91 -0.99 -1.10
CA CYS A 49 -5.85 -0.91 0.02
C CYS A 49 -6.12 -2.27 0.68
N GLU A 50 -6.11 -3.37 -0.10
CA GLU A 50 -6.30 -4.72 0.43
C GLU A 50 -5.10 -5.16 1.29
N ILE A 51 -3.87 -4.88 0.84
CA ILE A 51 -2.65 -5.10 1.61
C ILE A 51 -2.70 -4.29 2.91
N ASP A 52 -3.02 -3.00 2.83
CA ASP A 52 -3.08 -2.12 4.00
C ASP A 52 -4.09 -2.61 5.03
N ARG A 53 -5.29 -3.00 4.58
CA ARG A 53 -6.32 -3.59 5.45
C ARG A 53 -5.81 -4.87 6.11
N TRP A 54 -5.16 -5.74 5.35
CA TRP A 54 -4.64 -6.99 5.88
C TRP A 54 -3.56 -6.78 6.96
N VAL A 55 -2.67 -5.81 6.73
CA VAL A 55 -1.64 -5.42 7.68
C VAL A 55 -2.26 -4.90 8.96
N VAL A 56 -3.22 -3.97 8.87
CA VAL A 56 -3.90 -3.39 10.04
C VAL A 56 -4.58 -4.47 10.88
N ILE A 57 -5.27 -5.44 10.25
CA ILE A 57 -5.94 -6.55 10.93
C ILE A 57 -4.95 -7.44 11.69
N ARG A 58 -3.72 -7.61 11.19
CA ARG A 58 -2.70 -8.50 11.79
C ARG A 58 -1.73 -7.79 12.72
N SER A 59 -1.62 -6.47 12.63
CA SER A 59 -0.74 -5.68 13.50
C SER A 59 -1.36 -5.49 14.89
N PRO A 60 -0.55 -5.53 15.96
CA PRO A 60 -1.01 -5.12 17.30
C PRO A 60 -1.53 -3.68 17.26
N THR A 61 -2.55 -3.35 18.05
CA THR A 61 -3.01 -1.96 18.17
C THR A 61 -1.84 -1.08 18.61
N PRO A 62 -1.39 -0.12 17.77
CA PRO A 62 -0.19 0.65 18.07
C PRO A 62 -0.41 1.59 19.25
N ALA A 63 0.63 1.90 20.02
CA ALA A 63 0.53 2.88 21.10
C ALA A 63 0.21 4.28 20.53
N THR A 64 -0.64 5.07 21.19
CA THR A 64 -1.08 6.41 20.73
C THR A 64 0.07 7.41 20.51
N SER A 65 1.24 7.15 21.08
CA SER A 65 2.43 8.00 20.97
C SER A 65 3.44 7.56 19.88
N ALA A 66 3.15 6.52 19.10
CA ALA A 66 4.07 6.03 18.07
C ALA A 66 4.14 7.01 16.88
N PRO A 67 5.32 7.24 16.28
CA PRO A 67 5.46 8.10 15.10
C PRO A 67 4.58 7.60 13.96
N MET A 68 3.87 8.52 13.32
CA MET A 68 3.07 8.22 12.12
C MET A 68 3.99 8.10 10.92
N HIS A 69 3.80 7.04 10.15
CA HIS A 69 4.45 6.91 8.86
C HIS A 69 3.80 7.75 7.79
N THR A 70 4.62 8.27 6.88
CA THR A 70 4.14 9.07 5.74
C THR A 70 3.56 8.22 4.61
N GLU A 71 3.73 6.91 4.66
CA GLU A 71 3.35 5.99 3.60
C GLU A 71 2.84 4.67 4.17
N SER A 72 1.87 4.05 3.49
CA SER A 72 1.30 2.77 3.88
C SER A 72 2.18 1.60 3.42
N ILE A 73 2.02 0.42 4.04
CA ILE A 73 2.77 -0.78 3.63
C ILE A 73 2.40 -1.16 2.18
N GLY A 74 1.13 -1.08 1.82
CA GLY A 74 0.65 -1.34 0.48
C GLY A 74 1.30 -0.44 -0.57
N ALA A 75 1.50 0.85 -0.26
CA ALA A 75 2.19 1.77 -1.17
C ALA A 75 3.69 1.45 -1.34
N VAL A 76 4.37 0.99 -0.28
CA VAL A 76 5.75 0.47 -0.39
C VAL A 76 5.81 -0.79 -1.26
N VAL A 77 4.87 -1.73 -1.05
CA VAL A 77 4.76 -2.95 -1.85
C VAL A 77 4.48 -2.64 -3.32
N ASP A 78 3.63 -1.66 -3.62
CA ASP A 78 3.36 -1.22 -4.98
C ASP A 78 4.61 -0.70 -5.69
N ARG A 79 5.42 0.11 -5.01
CA ARG A 79 6.68 0.61 -5.58
C ARG A 79 7.70 -0.51 -5.77
N MET A 80 7.79 -1.47 -4.84
CA MET A 80 8.63 -2.66 -5.05
C MET A 80 8.19 -3.44 -6.29
N ALA A 81 6.89 -3.66 -6.46
CA ALA A 81 6.32 -4.34 -7.63
C ALA A 81 6.63 -3.59 -8.94
N HIS A 82 6.57 -2.25 -8.92
CA HIS A 82 6.96 -1.42 -10.05
C HIS A 82 8.43 -1.63 -10.45
N PHE A 83 9.37 -1.53 -9.50
CA PHE A 83 10.79 -1.71 -9.79
C PHE A 83 11.16 -3.16 -10.15
N ALA A 84 10.44 -4.14 -9.65
CA ALA A 84 10.55 -5.52 -10.10
C ALA A 84 10.18 -5.66 -11.59
N ALA A 85 9.04 -5.11 -12.01
CA ALA A 85 8.62 -5.09 -13.42
C ALA A 85 9.65 -4.38 -14.32
N LEU A 86 10.19 -3.24 -13.87
CA LEU A 86 11.26 -2.52 -14.58
C LEU A 86 12.54 -3.35 -14.71
N THR A 87 12.92 -4.09 -13.67
CA THR A 87 14.09 -4.98 -13.66
C THR A 87 13.91 -6.09 -14.69
N TYR A 88 12.77 -6.78 -14.69
CA TYR A 88 12.47 -7.83 -15.65
C TYR A 88 12.48 -7.33 -17.09
N ARG A 89 11.86 -6.17 -17.35
CA ARG A 89 11.90 -5.57 -18.68
C ARG A 89 13.31 -5.19 -19.11
N ALA A 90 14.07 -4.53 -18.25
CA ALA A 90 15.44 -4.13 -18.57
C ALA A 90 16.33 -5.33 -18.88
N LEU A 91 16.16 -6.42 -18.14
CA LEU A 91 16.81 -7.70 -18.41
C LEU A 91 16.41 -8.25 -19.79
N ALA A 92 15.11 -8.29 -20.11
CA ALA A 92 14.60 -8.78 -21.39
C ALA A 92 15.08 -7.93 -22.59
N CYS A 93 15.28 -6.62 -22.40
CA CYS A 93 15.77 -5.71 -23.44
C CYS A 93 17.30 -5.60 -23.51
N GLY A 94 18.06 -6.26 -22.62
CA GLY A 94 19.52 -6.10 -22.54
C GLY A 94 19.97 -4.68 -22.13
N ALA A 95 19.12 -3.97 -21.40
CA ALA A 95 19.28 -2.56 -21.05
C ALA A 95 20.04 -2.40 -19.72
N GLU A 96 21.36 -2.66 -19.73
CA GLU A 96 22.19 -2.80 -18.53
C GLU A 96 22.11 -1.60 -17.56
N SER A 97 22.13 -0.36 -18.06
CA SER A 97 22.06 0.82 -17.18
C SER A 97 20.69 0.96 -16.50
N GLN A 98 19.60 0.65 -17.20
CA GLN A 98 18.25 0.63 -16.63
C GLN A 98 18.10 -0.53 -15.64
N LEU A 99 18.68 -1.68 -15.95
CA LEU A 99 18.68 -2.86 -15.08
C LEU A 99 19.35 -2.55 -13.75
N ARG A 100 20.57 -2.01 -13.76
CA ARG A 100 21.32 -1.66 -12.56
C ARG A 100 20.59 -0.61 -11.71
N ALA A 101 19.99 0.40 -12.35
CA ALA A 101 19.23 1.43 -11.65
C ALA A 101 17.96 0.85 -10.99
N ALA A 102 17.20 0.01 -11.68
CA ALA A 102 15.99 -0.62 -11.16
C ALA A 102 16.29 -1.58 -10.01
N GLN A 103 17.35 -2.39 -10.14
CA GLN A 103 17.82 -3.30 -9.08
C GLN A 103 18.24 -2.56 -7.83
N GLN A 104 18.96 -1.44 -7.98
CA GLN A 104 19.38 -0.62 -6.85
C GLN A 104 18.17 -0.06 -6.09
N ARG A 105 17.18 0.49 -6.81
CA ARG A 105 15.95 1.01 -6.20
C ARG A 105 15.10 -0.07 -5.54
N LEU A 106 14.99 -1.24 -6.16
CA LEU A 106 14.29 -2.38 -5.57
C LEU A 106 14.97 -2.83 -4.26
N HIS A 107 16.30 -2.89 -4.24
CA HIS A 107 17.06 -3.27 -3.05
C HIS A 107 16.87 -2.27 -1.90
N GLU A 108 16.96 -0.97 -2.19
CA GLU A 108 16.72 0.10 -1.19
C GLU A 108 15.32 0.00 -0.57
N LEU A 109 14.30 -0.21 -1.40
CA LEU A 109 12.92 -0.38 -0.93
C LEU A 109 12.74 -1.66 -0.11
N ALA A 110 13.36 -2.77 -0.52
CA ALA A 110 13.29 -4.03 0.21
C ALA A 110 13.92 -3.91 1.61
N CYS A 111 15.08 -3.26 1.72
CA CYS A 111 15.69 -3.00 3.03
C CYS A 111 14.79 -2.12 3.92
N GLY A 112 14.26 -1.02 3.37
CA GLY A 112 13.35 -0.16 4.12
C GLY A 112 12.04 -0.87 4.52
N TYR A 113 11.54 -1.78 3.69
CA TYR A 113 10.37 -2.60 3.99
C TYR A 113 10.62 -3.60 5.14
N ASP A 114 11.79 -4.26 5.15
CA ASP A 114 12.16 -5.21 6.21
C ASP A 114 12.28 -4.50 7.58
N ASP A 115 12.83 -3.28 7.59
CA ASP A 115 12.87 -2.44 8.80
C ASP A 115 11.44 -2.02 9.21
N LEU A 116 10.64 -1.57 8.25
CA LEU A 116 9.25 -1.14 8.47
C LEU A 116 8.37 -2.23 9.06
N ILE A 117 8.39 -3.44 8.48
CA ILE A 117 7.54 -4.54 8.94
C ILE A 117 7.93 -4.98 10.34
N THR A 118 9.22 -4.90 10.69
CA THR A 118 9.73 -5.19 12.03
C THR A 118 9.22 -4.19 13.06
N GLU A 119 9.24 -2.90 12.74
CA GLU A 119 8.73 -1.85 13.61
C GLU A 119 7.20 -1.89 13.77
N VAL A 120 6.47 -2.21 12.70
CA VAL A 120 5.00 -2.39 12.74
C VAL A 120 4.64 -3.62 13.56
N ALA A 121 5.36 -4.75 13.38
CA ALA A 121 5.15 -5.96 14.15
C ALA A 121 5.42 -5.78 15.66
N THR A 122 6.33 -4.86 16.01
CA THR A 122 6.64 -4.51 17.41
C THR A 122 5.76 -3.38 17.97
N GLY A 123 4.83 -2.83 17.18
CA GLY A 123 3.96 -1.72 17.58
C GLY A 123 4.68 -0.38 17.76
N ALA A 124 5.92 -0.28 17.26
CA ALA A 124 6.76 0.92 17.37
C ALA A 124 6.37 2.02 16.37
N ARG A 125 5.46 1.72 15.42
CA ARG A 125 5.02 2.64 14.36
C ARG A 125 3.53 2.58 14.10
N ARG A 126 2.93 3.74 13.82
CA ARG A 126 1.55 3.85 13.32
C ARG A 126 1.57 3.99 11.81
N LEU A 127 0.80 3.16 11.14
CA LEU A 127 0.47 3.34 9.73
C LEU A 127 -0.67 4.36 9.62
N PRO A 128 -0.76 5.12 8.51
CA PRO A 128 -1.95 5.90 8.25
C PRO A 128 -3.14 4.94 8.13
N ASP A 129 -4.08 5.01 9.09
CA ASP A 129 -5.36 4.34 8.95
C ASP A 129 -6.06 4.98 7.75
N GLY A 130 -6.20 4.25 6.64
CA GLY A 130 -6.91 4.72 5.44
C GLY A 130 -8.42 4.91 5.64
N LEU A 131 -8.87 5.07 6.89
CA LEU A 131 -10.24 5.21 7.35
C LEU A 131 -10.45 6.51 8.14
N ASP A 132 -9.81 7.60 7.73
CA ASP A 132 -10.32 8.95 8.05
C ASP A 132 -11.59 9.21 7.22
N THR A 133 -12.62 8.36 7.40
CA THR A 133 -14.00 8.77 7.19
C THR A 133 -14.44 9.31 8.53
N ASP A 134 -14.20 10.61 8.76
CA ASP A 134 -15.00 11.32 9.76
C ASP A 134 -16.47 11.05 9.41
N PRO A 135 -17.27 10.43 10.30
CA PRO A 135 -18.70 10.36 10.06
C PRO A 135 -19.22 11.80 9.95
N PRO A 136 -20.10 12.11 8.97
CA PRO A 136 -20.68 13.44 8.92
C PRO A 136 -21.33 13.70 10.27
N GLU A 137 -20.90 14.79 10.92
CA GLU A 137 -21.48 15.27 12.17
C GLU A 137 -22.99 15.20 12.00
N SER A 138 -23.62 14.29 12.73
CA SER A 138 -25.07 14.24 12.85
C SER A 138 -25.46 15.47 13.66
N ASP A 139 -25.64 16.59 12.97
CA ASP A 139 -26.31 17.76 13.52
C ASP A 139 -27.79 17.43 13.67
N GLY A 140 -28.08 16.75 14.77
CA GLY A 140 -29.40 16.35 15.19
C GLY A 140 -29.63 16.85 16.61
N THR A 141 -30.04 18.11 16.76
CA THR A 141 -31.03 18.47 17.78
C THR A 141 -31.92 19.63 17.33
N GLN A 142 -32.97 19.24 16.63
CA GLN A 142 -34.34 19.72 16.72
C GLN A 142 -34.66 20.74 17.85
N GLN A 143 -35.41 21.78 17.45
CA GLN A 143 -36.63 22.28 18.13
C GLN A 143 -36.51 23.44 19.14
N VAL A 144 -36.85 24.65 18.68
CA VAL A 144 -37.72 25.55 19.45
C VAL A 144 -38.93 25.93 18.59
N ARG A 145 -40.09 25.52 19.10
CA ARG A 145 -41.44 25.74 18.58
C ARG A 145 -41.78 27.23 18.42
N GLU A 146 -42.57 27.48 17.38
CA GLU A 146 -43.33 28.70 17.09
C GLU A 146 -44.13 29.25 18.28
N ILE A 147 -44.14 30.59 18.45
CA ILE A 147 -45.31 31.37 18.89
C ILE A 147 -45.26 32.76 18.21
N PRO A 148 -46.27 33.20 17.45
CA PRO A 148 -46.37 34.58 16.97
C PRO A 148 -47.13 35.45 17.99
N ARG A 149 -46.67 36.68 18.21
CA ARG A 149 -47.47 37.75 18.84
C ARG A 149 -47.18 39.06 18.11
N ASN A 150 -48.06 39.40 17.16
CA ASN A 150 -48.18 40.77 16.68
C ASN A 150 -49.36 41.42 17.42
N GLU A 151 -49.09 42.57 18.01
CA GLU A 151 -50.07 43.62 18.34
C GLU A 151 -50.17 44.60 17.16
#